data_AF-D1A6M9-F1
#
_entry.id   AF-D1A6M9-F1
#
_cell.length_a   1.000
_cell.length_b   1.000
_cell.length_c   1.000
_cell.angle_alpha   90.00
_cell.angle_beta   90.00
_cell.angle_gamma   90.00
#
_symmetry.space_group_name_H-M   'P 1'
#
loop_
_entity.id
_entity.type
_entity.pdbx_description
1 polymer ?
#
loop_
_entity_poly.entity_id
_entity_poly.type
_entity_poly.pdbx_seq_one_letter_code
_entity_poly.pdbx_strand_id
1 'polypeptide(L)'
;MYFLEQLPGHYRADMWLGPRHLIPTVATQAQLIEELSRAADAPTRQGLLGAGVAYSSLLGRLYQDAGDVERSGHWRAAALDMAHRSGDPQLISYALTNKAMLAIDLGDGRAVFDYATAALADEHRLCPKVRVLVLVHQAHGCTMLPSGDRDTVDRLLDRAADLVDQVDDDYLWGNACRRTGGYIDVQRATAYLRLGAYQAAADLWDRLLGEAPQSVRRDNAVFWTRWAGALAAVPEPERVVQIAAAAAPIVESTGSARLRRELPVQPLPPGEWTRRPLVEEVLDHAPPEKVFVIDPKSLIQPRNEEAPLFAGRVGTLGQVPGNAIRCAAGRPPEDYALPCRL
;
A
#
# COMPACT_ATOMS: atom_id res chain seq x y z
N MET A 1 2.95 -31.92 8.62
CA MET A 1 4.13 -31.58 9.47
C MET A 1 3.73 -30.45 10.40
N TYR A 2 3.92 -30.63 11.71
CA TYR A 2 3.33 -29.80 12.77
C TYR A 2 3.35 -28.28 12.50
N PHE A 3 4.51 -27.69 12.19
CA PHE A 3 4.62 -26.23 12.00
C PHE A 3 3.78 -25.72 10.81
N LEU A 4 3.76 -26.45 9.70
CA LEU A 4 2.98 -26.07 8.53
C LEU A 4 1.47 -26.11 8.83
N GLU A 5 1.01 -27.05 9.65
CA GLU A 5 -0.40 -27.14 10.07
C GLU A 5 -0.83 -25.99 10.99
N GLN A 6 0.10 -25.38 11.73
CA GLN A 6 -0.18 -24.20 12.56
C GLN A 6 -0.22 -22.89 11.75
N LEU A 7 0.39 -22.86 10.57
CA LEU A 7 0.54 -21.65 9.75
C LEU A 7 -0.80 -20.96 9.42
N PRO A 8 -1.89 -21.66 9.01
CA PRO A 8 -3.20 -21.04 8.80
C PRO A 8 -3.74 -20.37 10.06
N GLY A 9 -3.46 -20.92 11.25
CA GLY A 9 -3.83 -20.35 12.53
C GLY A 9 -3.15 -18.99 12.77
N HIS A 10 -1.87 -18.86 12.42
CA HIS A 10 -1.15 -17.59 12.50
C HIS A 10 -1.70 -16.54 11.54
N TYR A 11 -2.02 -16.92 10.30
CA TYR A 11 -2.65 -15.98 9.36
C TYR A 11 -4.00 -15.46 9.85
N ARG A 12 -4.79 -16.32 10.50
CA ARG A 12 -6.04 -15.89 11.14
C ARG A 12 -5.77 -14.98 12.33
N ALA A 13 -4.84 -15.34 13.20
CA ALA A 13 -4.51 -14.56 14.39
C ALA A 13 -4.00 -13.15 14.05
N ASP A 14 -3.18 -13.02 13.00
CA ASP A 14 -2.68 -11.73 12.48
C ASP A 14 -3.82 -10.74 12.21
N MET A 15 -4.91 -11.22 11.62
CA MET A 15 -6.07 -10.40 11.28
C MET A 15 -6.77 -9.80 12.51
N TRP A 16 -6.65 -10.42 13.69
CA TRP A 16 -7.32 -9.98 14.91
C TRP A 16 -6.39 -9.25 15.88
N LEU A 17 -5.15 -9.73 16.00
CA LEU A 17 -4.18 -9.26 16.99
C LEU A 17 -3.24 -8.20 16.42
N GLY A 18 -3.11 -8.13 15.09
CA GLY A 18 -2.12 -7.31 14.41
C GLY A 18 -0.70 -7.84 14.56
N PRO A 19 0.25 -7.25 13.80
CA PRO A 19 1.60 -7.80 13.67
C PRO A 19 2.40 -7.78 14.98
N ARG A 20 2.24 -6.73 15.80
CA ARG A 20 3.06 -6.52 17.02
C ARG A 20 2.86 -7.62 18.06
N HIS A 21 1.63 -8.08 18.24
CA HIS A 21 1.31 -9.14 19.19
C HIS A 21 1.70 -10.52 18.67
N LEU A 22 1.70 -10.72 17.35
CA LEU A 22 1.99 -12.02 16.75
C LEU A 22 3.49 -12.29 16.58
N ILE A 23 4.30 -11.24 16.34
CA ILE A 23 5.75 -11.33 16.10
C ILE A 23 6.48 -12.22 17.14
N PRO A 24 6.33 -12.04 18.47
CA PRO A 24 7.09 -12.83 19.44
C PRO A 24 6.84 -14.35 19.32
N THR A 25 5.58 -14.73 19.08
CA THR A 25 5.18 -16.13 18.94
C THR A 25 5.77 -16.75 17.69
N VAL A 26 5.60 -16.09 16.54
CA VAL A 26 6.09 -16.60 15.25
C VAL A 26 7.61 -16.60 15.20
N ALA A 27 8.28 -15.60 15.82
CA ALA A 27 9.74 -15.53 15.89
C ALA A 27 10.33 -16.70 16.69
N THR A 28 9.73 -17.03 17.84
CA THR A 28 10.15 -18.18 18.65
C THR A 28 10.02 -19.49 17.87
N GLN A 29 8.92 -19.67 17.13
CA GLN A 29 8.73 -20.86 16.31
C GLN A 29 9.69 -20.90 15.11
N ALA A 30 9.98 -19.76 14.47
CA ALA A 30 10.96 -19.69 13.39
C ALA A 30 12.37 -20.06 13.86
N GLN A 31 12.78 -19.58 15.04
CA GLN A 31 14.05 -19.96 15.67
C GLN A 31 14.12 -21.47 15.95
N LEU A 32 13.05 -22.04 16.51
CA LEU A 32 12.96 -23.47 16.76
C LEU A 32 13.04 -24.29 15.45
N ILE A 33 12.35 -23.87 14.39
CA ILE A 33 12.43 -24.51 13.07
C ILE A 33 13.87 -24.50 12.56
N GLU A 34 14.58 -23.37 12.70
CA GLU A 34 15.97 -23.24 12.29
C GLU A 34 16.87 -24.20 13.07
N GLU A 35 16.76 -24.25 14.39
CA GLU A 35 17.51 -25.17 15.26
C GLU A 35 17.28 -26.63 14.88
N LEU A 36 16.02 -27.03 14.75
CA LEU A 36 15.64 -28.38 14.34
C LEU A 36 16.18 -28.71 12.95
N SER A 37 16.18 -27.75 12.02
CA SER A 37 16.68 -27.98 10.65
C SER A 37 18.18 -28.30 10.61
N ARG A 38 18.96 -27.76 11.56
CA ARG A 38 20.41 -28.03 11.67
C ARG A 38 20.71 -29.43 12.22
N ALA A 39 19.85 -29.93 13.12
CA ALA A 39 20.02 -31.23 13.77
C ALA A 39 19.36 -32.39 13.02
N ALA A 40 18.41 -32.10 12.11
CA ALA A 40 17.61 -33.10 11.43
C ALA A 40 18.37 -33.86 10.32
N ASP A 41 17.96 -35.11 10.11
CA ASP A 41 18.35 -35.91 8.94
C ASP A 41 17.80 -35.32 7.63
N ALA A 42 18.26 -35.84 6.49
CA ALA A 42 17.94 -35.22 5.19
C ALA A 42 16.43 -35.10 4.90
N PRO A 43 15.59 -36.15 5.08
CA PRO A 43 14.16 -36.04 4.80
C PRO A 43 13.44 -35.06 5.73
N THR A 44 13.71 -35.11 7.04
CA THR A 44 13.07 -34.21 8.02
C THR A 44 13.52 -32.77 7.81
N ARG A 45 14.80 -32.58 7.50
CA ARG A 45 15.38 -31.26 7.20
C ARG A 45 14.71 -30.61 5.99
N GLN A 46 14.36 -31.36 4.95
CA GLN A 46 13.65 -30.80 3.78
C GLN A 46 12.28 -30.22 4.16
N GLY A 47 11.51 -30.95 4.97
CA GLY A 47 10.26 -30.42 5.51
C GLY A 47 10.50 -29.15 6.32
N LEU A 48 11.45 -29.17 7.25
CA LEU A 48 11.75 -28.03 8.13
C LEU A 48 12.22 -26.80 7.36
N LEU A 49 13.00 -26.96 6.29
CA LEU A 49 13.36 -25.84 5.40
C LEU A 49 12.11 -25.24 4.75
N GLY A 50 11.16 -26.05 4.29
CA GLY A 50 9.88 -25.57 3.78
C GLY A 50 9.07 -24.77 4.81
N ALA A 51 8.99 -25.26 6.05
CA ALA A 51 8.38 -24.50 7.15
C ALA A 51 9.15 -23.21 7.44
N GLY A 52 10.48 -23.26 7.44
CA GLY A 52 11.35 -22.11 7.68
C GLY A 52 11.09 -21.00 6.65
N VAL A 53 11.02 -21.34 5.36
CA VAL A 53 10.66 -20.37 4.30
C VAL A 53 9.30 -19.72 4.58
N ALA A 54 8.29 -20.50 4.95
CA ALA A 54 6.95 -19.99 5.21
C ALA A 54 6.90 -19.07 6.44
N TYR A 55 7.56 -19.47 7.54
CA TYR A 55 7.62 -18.72 8.79
C TYR A 55 8.44 -17.44 8.67
N SER A 56 9.60 -17.50 8.02
CA SER A 56 10.42 -16.30 7.76
C SER A 56 9.73 -15.35 6.78
N SER A 57 9.00 -15.86 5.79
CA SER A 57 8.17 -15.01 4.92
C SER A 57 7.01 -14.35 5.67
N LEU A 58 6.38 -15.06 6.62
CA LEU A 58 5.38 -14.49 7.52
C LEU A 58 5.99 -13.40 8.41
N LEU A 59 7.11 -13.67 9.09
CA LEU A 59 7.79 -12.66 9.92
C LEU A 59 8.20 -11.45 9.11
N GLY A 60 8.70 -11.65 7.89
CA GLY A 60 8.97 -10.58 6.96
C GLY A 60 7.74 -9.67 6.78
N ARG A 61 6.57 -10.24 6.52
CA ARG A 61 5.32 -9.48 6.39
C ARG A 61 4.94 -8.77 7.69
N LEU A 62 4.99 -9.46 8.83
CA LEU A 62 4.61 -8.88 10.12
C LEU A 62 5.50 -7.69 10.50
N TYR A 63 6.82 -7.80 10.34
CA TYR A 63 7.73 -6.68 10.59
C TYR A 63 7.49 -5.53 9.61
N GLN A 64 7.22 -5.84 8.33
CA GLN A 64 6.88 -4.81 7.34
C GLN A 64 5.61 -4.06 7.75
N ASP A 65 4.57 -4.79 8.16
CA ASP A 65 3.30 -4.21 8.59
C ASP A 65 3.44 -3.44 9.92
N ALA A 66 4.35 -3.86 10.80
CA ALA A 66 4.71 -3.12 12.01
C ALA A 66 5.57 -1.87 11.74
N GLY A 67 6.11 -1.73 10.53
CA GLY A 67 6.96 -0.60 10.10
C GLY A 67 8.47 -0.82 10.29
N ASP A 68 8.90 -2.00 10.73
CA ASP A 68 10.31 -2.38 10.93
C ASP A 68 10.87 -2.98 9.62
N VAL A 69 11.28 -2.09 8.72
CA VAL A 69 11.78 -2.45 7.37
C VAL A 69 13.06 -3.27 7.43
N GLU A 70 13.94 -2.99 8.40
CA GLU A 70 15.22 -3.69 8.54
C GLU A 70 15.02 -5.16 8.89
N ARG A 71 14.24 -5.46 9.94
CA ARG A 71 13.95 -6.85 10.31
C ARG A 71 13.10 -7.56 9.26
N SER A 72 12.21 -6.83 8.61
CA SER A 72 11.47 -7.31 7.44
C SER A 72 12.41 -7.79 6.32
N GLY A 73 13.48 -7.04 6.04
CA GLY A 73 14.53 -7.41 5.08
C GLY A 73 15.34 -8.63 5.53
N HIS A 74 15.74 -8.66 6.80
CA HIS A 74 16.49 -9.77 7.41
C HIS A 74 15.74 -11.10 7.26
N TRP A 75 14.49 -11.18 7.68
CA TRP A 75 13.70 -12.41 7.61
C TRP A 75 13.44 -12.87 6.16
N ARG A 76 13.33 -11.94 5.21
CA ARG A 76 13.23 -12.30 3.79
C ARG A 76 14.55 -12.84 3.21
N ALA A 77 15.70 -12.37 3.70
CA ALA A 77 16.98 -12.96 3.34
C ALA A 77 17.10 -14.39 3.90
N ALA A 78 16.71 -14.60 5.15
CA ALA A 78 16.66 -15.94 5.75
C ALA A 78 15.73 -16.89 4.98
N ALA A 79 14.54 -16.42 4.56
CA ALA A 79 13.63 -17.19 3.73
C ALA A 79 14.27 -17.61 2.40
N LEU A 80 14.99 -16.71 1.74
CA LEU A 80 15.66 -17.01 0.47
C LEU A 80 16.82 -18.00 0.64
N ASP A 81 17.61 -17.87 1.70
CA ASP A 81 18.67 -18.85 2.05
C ASP A 81 18.09 -20.26 2.24
N MET A 82 17.05 -20.38 3.06
CA MET A 82 16.40 -21.68 3.31
C MET A 82 15.76 -22.27 2.06
N ALA A 83 15.19 -21.43 1.18
CA ALA A 83 14.62 -21.86 -0.08
C ALA A 83 15.67 -22.40 -1.05
N HIS A 84 16.84 -21.76 -1.14
CA HIS A 84 17.94 -22.31 -1.95
C HIS A 84 18.47 -23.62 -1.38
N ARG A 85 18.53 -23.75 -0.05
CA ARG A 85 18.95 -24.99 0.62
C ARG A 85 17.95 -26.14 0.46
N SER A 86 16.65 -25.85 0.28
CA SER A 86 15.67 -26.90 -0.02
C SER A 86 15.74 -27.36 -1.47
N GLY A 87 16.14 -26.48 -2.39
CA GLY A 87 16.19 -26.75 -3.83
C GLY A 87 14.82 -26.84 -4.49
N ASP A 88 13.74 -26.50 -3.77
CA ASP A 88 12.37 -26.47 -4.30
C ASP A 88 12.15 -25.19 -5.11
N PRO A 89 11.90 -25.28 -6.44
CA PRO A 89 11.65 -24.11 -7.28
C PRO A 89 10.47 -23.24 -6.82
N GLN A 90 9.44 -23.84 -6.19
CA GLN A 90 8.29 -23.10 -5.67
C GLN A 90 8.72 -22.20 -4.51
N LEU A 91 9.52 -22.75 -3.58
CA LEU A 91 9.97 -22.01 -2.40
C LEU A 91 10.96 -20.91 -2.78
N ILE A 92 11.85 -21.15 -3.74
CA ILE A 92 12.79 -20.14 -4.24
C ILE A 92 12.02 -18.97 -4.86
N SER A 93 11.10 -19.28 -5.78
CA SER A 93 10.28 -18.27 -6.46
C SER A 93 9.36 -17.53 -5.48
N TYR A 94 8.81 -18.22 -4.48
CA TYR A 94 8.04 -17.61 -3.40
C TYR A 94 8.91 -16.66 -2.55
N ALA A 95 10.13 -17.05 -2.18
CA ALA A 95 11.03 -16.18 -1.42
C ALA A 95 11.41 -14.91 -2.20
N LEU A 96 11.70 -15.04 -3.50
CA LEU A 96 11.94 -13.89 -4.39
C LEU A 96 10.73 -12.97 -4.49
N THR A 97 9.53 -13.55 -4.62
CA THR A 97 8.26 -12.82 -4.60
C THR A 97 8.06 -12.02 -3.31
N ASN A 98 8.46 -12.58 -2.15
CA ASN A 98 8.40 -11.84 -0.88
C ASN A 98 9.40 -10.66 -0.86
N LYS A 99 10.56 -10.76 -1.53
CA LYS A 99 11.47 -9.62 -1.71
C LYS A 99 10.88 -8.55 -2.62
N ALA A 100 10.23 -8.94 -3.73
CA ALA A 100 9.49 -8.03 -4.59
C ALA A 100 8.40 -7.26 -3.80
N MET A 101 7.65 -7.95 -2.92
CA MET A 101 6.65 -7.32 -2.05
C MET A 101 7.25 -6.25 -1.12
N LEU A 102 8.50 -6.43 -0.65
CA LEU A 102 9.18 -5.40 0.14
C LEU A 102 9.63 -4.23 -0.74
N ALA A 103 10.19 -4.51 -1.90
CA ALA A 103 10.63 -3.49 -2.85
C ALA A 103 9.48 -2.59 -3.32
N ILE A 104 8.26 -3.14 -3.47
CA ILE A 104 7.04 -2.37 -3.76
C ILE A 104 6.79 -1.29 -2.71
N ASP A 105 6.86 -1.64 -1.43
CA ASP A 105 6.62 -0.67 -0.34
C ASP A 105 7.74 0.37 -0.21
N LEU A 106 8.94 0.03 -0.69
CA LEU A 106 10.08 0.94 -0.74
C LEU A 106 10.10 1.81 -2.01
N GLY A 107 9.17 1.60 -2.94
CA GLY A 107 9.12 2.31 -4.20
C GLY A 107 10.23 1.94 -5.19
N ASP A 108 10.91 0.80 -4.99
CA ASP A 108 12.00 0.36 -5.86
C ASP A 108 11.48 -0.55 -6.98
N GLY A 109 10.91 0.07 -8.01
CA GLY A 109 10.36 -0.65 -9.17
C GLY A 109 11.38 -1.50 -9.92
N ARG A 110 12.66 -1.12 -9.91
CA ARG A 110 13.73 -1.89 -10.57
C ARG A 110 13.98 -3.19 -9.83
N ALA A 111 14.13 -3.14 -8.51
CA ALA A 111 14.29 -4.34 -7.70
C ALA A 111 13.07 -5.27 -7.80
N VAL A 112 11.85 -4.72 -7.87
CA VAL A 112 10.64 -5.53 -8.11
C VAL A 112 10.76 -6.32 -9.41
N PHE A 113 11.18 -5.67 -10.49
CA PHE A 113 11.33 -6.31 -11.79
C PHE A 113 12.45 -7.36 -11.79
N ASP A 114 13.58 -7.08 -11.15
CA ASP A 114 14.69 -8.02 -11.03
C ASP A 114 14.26 -9.29 -10.28
N TYR A 115 13.59 -9.14 -9.14
CA TYR A 115 13.08 -10.28 -8.37
C TYR A 115 11.98 -11.04 -9.11
N ALA A 116 11.05 -10.35 -9.77
CA ALA A 116 9.98 -10.99 -10.53
C ALA A 116 10.53 -11.78 -11.73
N THR A 117 11.51 -11.21 -12.45
CA THR A 117 12.19 -11.86 -13.57
C THR A 117 12.93 -13.11 -13.10
N ALA A 118 13.68 -13.00 -12.00
CA ALA A 118 14.36 -14.16 -11.40
C ALA A 118 13.37 -15.24 -10.93
N ALA A 119 12.23 -14.84 -10.36
CA ALA A 119 11.20 -15.77 -9.92
C ALA A 119 10.48 -16.49 -11.07
N LEU A 120 10.41 -15.88 -12.26
CA LEU A 120 9.78 -16.47 -13.45
C LEU A 120 10.79 -17.18 -14.38
N ALA A 121 12.07 -17.27 -14.02
CA ALA A 121 13.10 -17.87 -14.87
C ALA A 121 12.72 -19.29 -15.35
N ASP A 122 12.09 -20.08 -14.47
CA ASP A 122 11.57 -21.42 -14.75
C ASP A 122 10.03 -21.47 -14.64
N GLU A 123 9.31 -20.48 -15.20
CA GLU A 123 7.85 -20.32 -15.03
C GLU A 123 7.04 -21.61 -15.23
N HIS A 124 7.39 -22.44 -16.21
CA HIS A 124 6.70 -23.70 -16.54
C HIS A 124 6.71 -24.74 -15.43
N ARG A 125 7.66 -24.66 -14.48
CA ARG A 125 7.75 -25.56 -13.32
C ARG A 125 6.96 -25.04 -12.14
N LEU A 126 6.45 -23.80 -12.20
CA LEU A 126 5.80 -23.15 -11.07
C LEU A 126 4.33 -23.49 -10.98
N CYS A 127 3.84 -23.69 -9.76
CA CYS A 127 2.40 -23.84 -9.53
C CYS A 127 1.68 -22.51 -9.80
N PRO A 128 0.37 -22.54 -10.13
CA PRO A 128 -0.42 -21.34 -10.40
C PRO A 128 -0.33 -20.29 -9.28
N LYS A 129 -0.25 -20.73 -8.01
CA LYS A 129 -0.14 -19.85 -6.84
C LYS A 129 1.07 -18.92 -6.91
N VAL A 130 2.24 -19.47 -7.19
CA VAL A 130 3.48 -18.67 -7.29
C VAL A 130 3.38 -17.71 -8.47
N ARG A 131 2.91 -18.19 -9.61
CA ARG A 131 2.77 -17.38 -10.83
C ARG A 131 1.84 -16.18 -10.61
N VAL A 132 0.69 -16.38 -9.97
CA VAL A 132 -0.22 -15.29 -9.58
C VAL A 132 0.49 -14.25 -8.73
N LEU A 133 1.21 -14.68 -7.68
CA LEU A 133 1.90 -13.75 -6.79
C LEU A 133 3.00 -12.96 -7.50
N VAL A 134 3.76 -13.59 -8.39
CA VAL A 134 4.81 -12.90 -9.16
C VAL A 134 4.19 -11.90 -10.13
N LEU A 135 3.18 -12.30 -10.91
CA LEU A 135 2.51 -11.43 -11.89
C LEU A 135 1.89 -10.20 -11.22
N VAL A 136 1.24 -10.38 -10.06
CA VAL A 136 0.70 -9.27 -9.26
C VAL A 136 1.81 -8.30 -8.84
N HIS A 137 2.92 -8.80 -8.28
CA HIS A 137 3.99 -7.90 -7.85
C HIS A 137 4.69 -7.25 -9.03
N GLN A 138 4.85 -7.95 -10.16
CA GLN A 138 5.39 -7.38 -11.38
C GLN A 138 4.52 -6.23 -11.91
N ALA A 139 3.19 -6.40 -11.90
CA ALA A 139 2.25 -5.33 -12.28
C ALA A 139 2.43 -4.09 -11.40
N HIS A 140 2.60 -4.27 -10.08
CA HIS A 140 2.90 -3.19 -9.15
C HIS A 140 4.28 -2.56 -9.37
N GLY A 141 5.28 -3.34 -9.77
CA GLY A 141 6.58 -2.82 -10.16
C GLY A 141 6.51 -1.95 -11.41
N CYS A 142 5.69 -2.34 -12.40
CA CYS A 142 5.48 -1.56 -13.61
C CYS A 142 4.97 -0.15 -13.32
N THR A 143 4.10 0.05 -12.32
CA THR A 143 3.59 1.40 -11.97
C THR A 143 4.66 2.35 -11.46
N MET A 144 5.86 1.88 -11.14
CA MET A 144 6.97 2.66 -10.58
C MET A 144 8.04 2.98 -11.62
N LEU A 145 7.96 2.38 -12.81
CA LEU A 145 8.89 2.63 -13.89
C LEU A 145 8.44 3.82 -14.74
N PRO A 146 9.36 4.60 -15.34
CA PRO A 146 8.99 5.69 -16.23
C PRO A 146 8.16 5.27 -17.45
N SER A 147 8.34 4.01 -17.89
CA SER A 147 7.57 3.38 -18.98
C SER A 147 6.33 2.63 -18.48
N GLY A 148 5.97 2.79 -17.20
CA GLY A 148 4.81 2.14 -16.60
C GLY A 148 3.53 2.68 -17.23
N ASP A 149 2.78 1.81 -17.90
CA ASP A 149 1.46 2.13 -18.43
C ASP A 149 0.39 1.19 -17.90
N ARG A 150 -0.86 1.65 -18.03
CA ARG A 150 -2.04 0.92 -17.60
C ARG A 150 -2.21 -0.39 -18.36
N ASP A 151 -1.94 -0.41 -19.66
CA ASP A 151 -2.12 -1.59 -20.52
C ASP A 151 -1.21 -2.75 -20.12
N THR A 152 0.01 -2.47 -19.69
CA THR A 152 0.95 -3.47 -19.20
C THR A 152 0.52 -4.02 -17.84
N VAL A 153 0.04 -3.15 -16.94
CA VAL A 153 -0.54 -3.56 -15.67
C VAL A 153 -1.75 -4.46 -15.90
N ASP A 154 -2.68 -4.05 -16.75
CA ASP A 154 -3.90 -4.80 -17.04
C ASP A 154 -3.57 -6.18 -17.63
N ARG A 155 -2.67 -6.27 -18.62
CA ARG A 155 -2.23 -7.56 -19.19
C ARG A 155 -1.63 -8.51 -18.15
N LEU A 156 -0.80 -8.00 -17.24
CA LEU A 156 -0.19 -8.83 -16.18
C LEU A 156 -1.23 -9.33 -15.20
N LEU A 157 -2.18 -8.47 -14.81
CA LEU A 157 -3.26 -8.83 -13.89
C LEU A 157 -4.31 -9.74 -14.53
N ASP A 158 -4.57 -9.61 -15.83
CA ASP A 158 -5.44 -10.53 -16.59
C ASP A 158 -4.82 -11.93 -16.64
N ARG A 159 -3.52 -12.04 -16.96
CA ARG A 159 -2.79 -13.33 -16.87
C ARG A 159 -2.85 -13.93 -15.46
N ALA A 160 -2.82 -13.09 -14.42
CA ALA A 160 -2.95 -13.56 -13.05
C ALA A 160 -4.38 -14.04 -12.76
N ALA A 161 -5.41 -13.34 -13.25
CA ALA A 161 -6.82 -13.72 -13.11
C ALA A 161 -7.11 -15.11 -13.68
N ASP A 162 -6.60 -15.40 -14.88
CA ASP A 162 -6.77 -16.71 -15.55
C ASP A 162 -6.22 -17.90 -14.73
N LEU A 163 -5.31 -17.63 -13.80
CA LEU A 163 -4.66 -18.63 -12.96
C LEU A 163 -5.30 -18.79 -11.58
N VAL A 164 -6.15 -17.85 -11.11
CA VAL A 164 -6.68 -17.86 -9.74
C VAL A 164 -7.51 -19.11 -9.46
N ASP A 165 -8.34 -19.53 -10.41
CA ASP A 165 -9.20 -20.71 -10.27
C ASP A 165 -8.41 -22.02 -10.29
N GLN A 166 -7.18 -21.98 -10.84
CA GLN A 166 -6.27 -23.13 -10.92
C GLN A 166 -5.38 -23.28 -9.69
N VAL A 167 -5.39 -22.32 -8.76
CA VAL A 167 -4.63 -22.41 -7.52
C VAL A 167 -5.10 -23.62 -6.72
N ASP A 168 -4.19 -24.38 -6.13
CA ASP A 168 -4.47 -25.47 -5.19
C ASP A 168 -4.03 -25.11 -3.76
N ASP A 169 -4.28 -26.00 -2.80
CA ASP A 169 -3.90 -25.84 -1.39
C ASP A 169 -2.68 -26.68 -0.99
N ASP A 170 -1.92 -27.18 -1.96
CA ASP A 170 -0.74 -28.03 -1.71
C ASP A 170 0.32 -27.29 -0.88
N TYR A 171 0.37 -25.96 -1.05
CA TYR A 171 1.21 -25.06 -0.27
C TYR A 171 0.38 -24.21 0.69
N LEU A 172 0.60 -24.35 2.00
CA LEU A 172 -0.16 -23.63 3.03
C LEU A 172 0.21 -22.13 3.16
N TRP A 173 1.24 -21.67 2.45
CA TRP A 173 1.67 -20.27 2.39
C TRP A 173 1.09 -19.55 1.17
N GLY A 174 1.17 -18.22 1.15
CA GLY A 174 0.84 -17.42 -0.04
C GLY A 174 -0.63 -17.38 -0.43
N ASN A 175 -1.55 -17.78 0.44
CA ASN A 175 -2.99 -17.93 0.17
C ASN A 175 -3.79 -16.60 0.11
N ALA A 176 -3.15 -15.48 -0.25
CA ALA A 176 -3.85 -14.19 -0.34
C ALA A 176 -4.89 -14.20 -1.48
N CYS A 177 -4.55 -14.76 -2.64
CA CYS A 177 -5.43 -14.83 -3.81
C CYS A 177 -6.70 -15.67 -3.61
N ARG A 178 -6.71 -16.57 -2.62
CA ARG A 178 -7.85 -17.44 -2.28
C ARG A 178 -8.68 -16.90 -1.13
N ARG A 179 -8.05 -16.19 -0.18
CA ARG A 179 -8.73 -15.64 1.02
C ARG A 179 -9.40 -14.30 0.74
N THR A 180 -9.00 -13.59 -0.29
CA THR A 180 -9.55 -12.28 -0.65
C THR A 180 -10.49 -12.42 -1.84
N GLY A 181 -11.79 -12.23 -1.62
CA GLY A 181 -12.75 -12.07 -2.73
C GLY A 181 -12.35 -10.88 -3.59
N GLY A 182 -12.41 -11.04 -4.92
CA GLY A 182 -11.98 -9.99 -5.85
C GLY A 182 -10.49 -9.64 -5.77
N TYR A 183 -9.62 -10.59 -5.36
CA TYR A 183 -8.20 -10.33 -5.12
C TYR A 183 -7.51 -9.60 -6.28
N ILE A 184 -7.72 -10.01 -7.53
CA ILE A 184 -7.06 -9.38 -8.68
C ILE A 184 -7.58 -7.94 -8.89
N ASP A 185 -8.88 -7.73 -8.73
CA ASP A 185 -9.49 -6.40 -8.85
C ASP A 185 -8.99 -5.45 -7.76
N VAL A 186 -8.79 -5.94 -6.54
CA VAL A 186 -8.13 -5.20 -5.46
C VAL A 186 -6.72 -4.77 -5.88
N GLN A 187 -5.93 -5.67 -6.49
CA GLN A 187 -4.59 -5.34 -6.97
C GLN A 187 -4.63 -4.32 -8.11
N ARG A 188 -5.59 -4.47 -9.03
CA ARG A 188 -5.81 -3.56 -10.16
C ARG A 188 -6.18 -2.16 -9.68
N ALA A 189 -7.12 -2.04 -8.75
CA ALA A 189 -7.50 -0.76 -8.15
C ALA A 189 -6.31 -0.09 -7.45
N THR A 190 -5.49 -0.88 -6.75
CA THR A 190 -4.27 -0.41 -6.09
C THR A 190 -3.21 0.05 -7.11
N ALA A 191 -3.09 -0.62 -8.26
CA ALA A 191 -2.16 -0.20 -9.31
C ALA A 191 -2.63 1.08 -10.02
N TYR A 192 -3.94 1.20 -10.29
CA TYR A 192 -4.53 2.41 -10.87
C TYR A 192 -4.29 3.65 -9.99
N LEU A 193 -4.34 3.48 -8.67
CA LEU A 193 -3.99 4.55 -7.73
C LEU A 193 -2.59 5.09 -7.95
N ARG A 194 -1.62 4.20 -8.12
CA ARG A 194 -0.20 4.57 -8.32
C ARG A 194 0.03 5.21 -9.68
N LEU A 195 -0.74 4.81 -10.68
CA LEU A 195 -0.70 5.39 -12.03
C LEU A 195 -1.47 6.72 -12.14
N GLY A 196 -2.13 7.19 -11.08
CA GLY A 196 -2.95 8.40 -11.12
C GLY A 196 -4.31 8.23 -11.83
N ALA A 197 -4.72 7.01 -12.14
CA ALA A 197 -6.02 6.69 -12.74
C ALA A 197 -7.12 6.63 -11.66
N TYR A 198 -7.26 7.73 -10.90
CA TYR A 198 -8.05 7.78 -9.66
C TYR A 198 -9.53 7.44 -9.86
N GLN A 199 -10.17 7.95 -10.93
CA GLN A 199 -11.57 7.62 -11.22
C GLN A 199 -11.76 6.12 -11.49
N ALA A 200 -10.90 5.53 -12.32
CA ALA A 200 -10.96 4.10 -12.61
C ALA A 200 -10.71 3.24 -11.36
N ALA A 201 -9.85 3.70 -10.45
CA ALA A 201 -9.65 3.06 -9.16
C ALA A 201 -10.92 3.15 -8.29
N ALA A 202 -11.55 4.33 -8.20
CA ALA A 202 -12.78 4.54 -7.44
C ALA A 202 -13.93 3.65 -7.96
N ASP A 203 -14.15 3.59 -9.27
CA ASP A 203 -15.19 2.77 -9.90
C ASP A 203 -14.99 1.26 -9.61
N LEU A 204 -13.74 0.81 -9.57
CA LEU A 204 -13.43 -0.59 -9.26
C LEU A 204 -13.65 -0.91 -7.78
N TRP A 205 -13.27 -0.01 -6.89
CA TRP A 205 -13.55 -0.15 -5.46
C TRP A 205 -15.04 -0.11 -5.13
N ASP A 206 -15.83 0.72 -5.82
CA ASP A 206 -17.28 0.79 -5.66
C ASP A 206 -17.95 -0.55 -6.00
N ARG A 207 -17.52 -1.20 -7.08
CA ARG A 207 -17.98 -2.56 -7.43
C ARG A 207 -17.59 -3.58 -6.36
N LEU A 208 -16.31 -3.58 -5.96
CA LEU A 208 -15.79 -4.50 -4.93
C LEU A 208 -16.55 -4.39 -3.60
N LEU A 209 -16.94 -3.19 -3.20
CA LEU A 209 -17.64 -2.95 -1.93
C LEU A 209 -19.15 -3.09 -2.02
N GLY A 210 -19.75 -2.82 -3.19
CA GLY A 210 -21.17 -3.09 -3.44
C GLY A 210 -21.50 -4.59 -3.45
N GLU A 211 -20.57 -5.43 -3.90
CA GLU A 211 -20.74 -6.88 -4.00
C GLU A 211 -20.33 -7.66 -2.74
N ALA A 212 -19.65 -7.01 -1.78
CA ALA A 212 -19.14 -7.68 -0.58
C ALA A 212 -20.26 -7.98 0.46
N PRO A 213 -20.41 -9.24 0.92
CA PRO A 213 -21.35 -9.58 2.00
C PRO A 213 -21.05 -8.79 3.27
N GLN A 214 -22.09 -8.40 4.02
CA GLN A 214 -21.96 -7.56 5.21
C GLN A 214 -21.01 -8.13 6.28
N SER A 215 -20.86 -9.46 6.33
CA SER A 215 -19.99 -10.21 7.26
C SER A 215 -18.50 -10.12 6.93
N VAL A 216 -18.11 -9.65 5.74
CA VAL A 216 -16.71 -9.54 5.27
C VAL A 216 -16.14 -8.13 5.52
N ARG A 217 -16.96 -7.18 6.00
CA ARG A 217 -16.57 -5.76 6.16
C ARG A 217 -15.37 -5.51 7.09
N ARG A 218 -15.04 -6.41 8.02
CA ARG A 218 -13.89 -6.27 8.93
C ARG A 218 -12.55 -6.70 8.30
N ASP A 219 -12.58 -7.63 7.34
CA ASP A 219 -11.39 -8.03 6.56
C ASP A 219 -10.93 -6.91 5.61
N ASN A 220 -11.79 -5.91 5.42
CA ASN A 220 -11.63 -4.83 4.47
C ASN A 220 -10.87 -3.62 4.99
N ALA A 221 -10.29 -3.60 6.20
CA ALA A 221 -9.57 -2.42 6.68
C ALA A 221 -8.46 -1.95 5.72
N VAL A 222 -7.68 -2.91 5.20
CA VAL A 222 -6.65 -2.65 4.18
C VAL A 222 -7.26 -2.08 2.90
N PHE A 223 -8.40 -2.63 2.48
CA PHE A 223 -9.09 -2.22 1.27
C PHE A 223 -9.78 -0.87 1.42
N TRP A 224 -10.36 -0.60 2.59
CA TRP A 224 -11.01 0.66 2.94
C TRP A 224 -9.99 1.77 3.07
N THR A 225 -8.82 1.52 3.66
CA THR A 225 -7.75 2.52 3.69
C THR A 225 -7.22 2.83 2.29
N ARG A 226 -6.96 1.81 1.46
CA ARG A 226 -6.54 2.01 0.06
C ARG A 226 -7.61 2.72 -0.77
N TRP A 227 -8.89 2.40 -0.54
CA TRP A 227 -10.02 3.06 -1.18
C TRP A 227 -10.18 4.52 -0.72
N ALA A 228 -9.97 4.82 0.56
CA ALA A 228 -9.94 6.19 1.09
C ALA A 228 -8.86 7.02 0.38
N GLY A 229 -7.69 6.43 0.14
CA GLY A 229 -6.63 7.04 -0.67
C GLY A 229 -7.06 7.33 -2.12
N ALA A 230 -7.84 6.44 -2.74
CA ALA A 230 -8.40 6.65 -4.09
C ALA A 230 -9.35 7.81 -4.16
N LEU A 231 -10.27 7.88 -3.21
CA LEU A 231 -11.26 8.93 -3.19
C LEU A 231 -10.66 10.28 -2.80
N ALA A 232 -9.57 10.30 -2.02
CA ALA A 232 -8.89 11.54 -1.67
C ALA A 232 -8.29 12.28 -2.87
N ALA A 233 -8.09 11.59 -3.99
CA ALA A 233 -7.59 12.15 -5.23
C ALA A 233 -8.70 12.51 -6.25
N VAL A 234 -9.97 12.31 -5.88
CA VAL A 234 -11.17 12.63 -6.69
C VAL A 234 -11.99 13.70 -5.93
N PRO A 235 -12.71 14.63 -6.60
CA PRO A 235 -13.51 15.66 -5.92
C PRO A 235 -14.79 15.11 -5.25
N GLU A 236 -14.66 14.10 -4.38
CA GLU A 236 -15.72 13.52 -3.54
C GLU A 236 -15.35 13.58 -2.04
N PRO A 237 -15.07 14.76 -1.49
CA PRO A 237 -14.37 14.85 -0.23
C PRO A 237 -15.19 14.41 1.01
N GLU A 238 -16.52 14.48 0.99
CA GLU A 238 -17.37 13.90 2.05
C GLU A 238 -17.24 12.37 2.11
N ARG A 239 -16.99 11.72 0.97
CA ARG A 239 -16.82 10.27 0.88
C ARG A 239 -15.45 9.86 1.43
N VAL A 240 -14.43 10.67 1.19
CA VAL A 240 -13.08 10.51 1.76
C VAL A 240 -13.12 10.48 3.28
N VAL A 241 -13.79 11.47 3.90
CA VAL A 241 -13.92 11.54 5.36
C VAL A 241 -14.63 10.31 5.92
N GLN A 242 -15.73 9.89 5.30
CA GLN A 242 -16.50 8.73 5.77
C GLN A 242 -15.67 7.44 5.80
N ILE A 243 -14.83 7.24 4.78
CA ILE A 243 -14.03 6.02 4.68
C ILE A 243 -12.79 6.12 5.57
N ALA A 244 -12.15 7.29 5.64
CA ALA A 244 -11.05 7.53 6.57
C ALA A 244 -11.50 7.30 8.03
N ALA A 245 -12.69 7.79 8.42
CA ALA A 245 -13.26 7.58 9.75
C ALA A 245 -13.56 6.09 9.99
N ALA A 246 -14.13 5.40 9.01
CA ALA A 246 -14.40 3.97 9.10
C ALA A 246 -13.11 3.11 9.18
N ALA A 247 -11.99 3.58 8.60
CA ALA A 247 -10.71 2.89 8.61
C ALA A 247 -9.89 3.15 9.89
N ALA A 248 -10.00 4.35 10.48
CA ALA A 248 -9.16 4.81 11.58
C ALA A 248 -9.16 3.91 12.83
N PRO A 249 -10.30 3.46 13.38
CA PRO A 249 -10.33 2.54 14.53
C PRO A 249 -9.63 1.19 14.24
N ILE A 250 -9.61 0.77 12.97
CA ILE A 250 -8.95 -0.47 12.57
C ILE A 250 -7.44 -0.29 12.46
N VAL A 251 -6.99 0.85 11.93
CA VAL A 251 -5.57 1.22 11.93
C VAL A 251 -5.03 1.28 13.35
N GLU A 252 -5.80 1.84 14.28
CA GLU A 252 -5.43 1.93 15.70
C GLU A 252 -5.38 0.54 16.34
N SER A 253 -6.47 -0.23 16.28
CA SER A 253 -6.56 -1.54 16.94
C SER A 253 -5.56 -2.57 16.40
N THR A 254 -5.21 -2.52 15.11
CA THR A 254 -4.19 -3.42 14.53
C THR A 254 -2.76 -2.93 14.75
N GLY A 255 -2.57 -1.62 14.98
CA GLY A 255 -1.24 -0.99 15.07
C GLY A 255 -0.42 -1.08 13.77
N SER A 256 -1.05 -1.36 12.62
CA SER A 256 -0.38 -1.52 11.33
C SER A 256 0.14 -0.18 10.82
N ALA A 257 1.48 -0.06 10.75
CA ALA A 257 2.15 1.10 10.20
C ALA A 257 1.92 1.21 8.69
N ARG A 258 1.81 0.08 7.97
CA ARG A 258 1.50 0.09 6.53
C ARG A 258 0.11 0.68 6.29
N LEU A 259 -0.90 0.23 7.02
CA LEU A 259 -2.24 0.82 6.91
C LEU A 259 -2.24 2.30 7.27
N ARG A 260 -1.55 2.68 8.34
CA ARG A 260 -1.45 4.09 8.73
C ARG A 260 -0.86 4.98 7.63
N ARG A 261 0.06 4.47 6.80
CA ARG A 261 0.66 5.22 5.68
C ARG A 261 -0.31 5.45 4.52
N GLU A 262 -1.29 4.56 4.37
CA GLU A 262 -2.28 4.61 3.29
C GLU A 262 -3.47 5.52 3.62
N LEU A 263 -3.64 5.94 4.88
CA LEU A 263 -4.68 6.90 5.26
C LEU A 263 -4.48 8.22 4.50
N PRO A 264 -5.54 8.81 3.93
CA PRO A 264 -5.41 10.03 3.13
C PRO A 264 -4.81 11.16 3.96
N VAL A 265 -3.73 11.76 3.44
CA VAL A 265 -2.87 12.72 4.17
C VAL A 265 -3.10 14.17 3.73
N GLN A 266 -3.93 14.44 2.71
CA GLN A 266 -4.14 15.82 2.26
C GLN A 266 -5.22 16.51 3.10
N PRO A 267 -5.01 17.79 3.49
CA PRO A 267 -6.09 18.59 4.06
C PRO A 267 -7.16 18.75 2.99
N LEU A 268 -8.39 18.38 3.33
CA LEU A 268 -9.54 18.66 2.48
C LEU A 268 -9.67 20.17 2.30
N PRO A 269 -10.01 20.66 1.10
CA PRO A 269 -10.14 22.10 0.85
C PRO A 269 -11.13 22.74 1.84
N PRO A 270 -10.88 23.96 2.36
CA PRO A 270 -11.83 24.61 3.26
C PRO A 270 -13.20 24.79 2.57
N GLY A 271 -14.25 24.23 3.17
CA GLY A 271 -15.64 24.31 2.69
C GLY A 271 -16.64 24.05 3.82
N GLU A 272 -17.92 24.33 3.59
CA GLU A 272 -19.00 24.05 4.55
C GLU A 272 -19.29 22.54 4.60
N TRP A 273 -18.40 21.79 5.26
CA TRP A 273 -18.58 20.36 5.50
C TRP A 273 -19.83 20.13 6.35
N THR A 274 -20.82 19.45 5.80
CA THR A 274 -22.09 19.15 6.50
C THR A 274 -21.92 18.14 7.65
N ARG A 275 -20.73 17.52 7.81
CA ARG A 275 -20.42 16.50 8.84
C ARG A 275 -19.10 16.76 9.60
N ARG A 276 -18.92 17.97 10.14
CA ARG A 276 -17.73 18.34 10.96
C ARG A 276 -17.29 17.31 12.03
N PRO A 277 -18.19 16.63 12.78
CA PRO A 277 -17.77 15.67 13.81
C PRO A 277 -16.96 14.47 13.29
N LEU A 278 -17.18 14.07 12.03
CA LEU A 278 -16.49 12.94 11.41
C LEU A 278 -15.05 13.30 10.99
N VAL A 279 -14.75 14.59 10.81
CA VAL A 279 -13.40 15.09 10.46
C VAL A 279 -12.52 15.10 11.71
N GLU A 280 -13.08 15.44 12.86
CA GLU A 280 -12.38 15.42 14.16
C GLU A 280 -11.96 13.98 14.54
N GLU A 281 -12.84 13.00 14.31
CA GLU A 281 -12.54 11.57 14.49
C GLU A 281 -11.36 11.10 13.63
N VAL A 282 -11.25 11.55 12.38
CA VAL A 282 -10.11 11.22 11.50
C VAL A 282 -8.80 11.85 11.98
N LEU A 283 -8.85 13.09 12.46
CA LEU A 283 -7.68 13.82 12.93
C LEU A 283 -7.13 13.26 14.25
N ASP A 284 -7.99 12.79 15.15
CA ASP A 284 -7.58 12.16 16.42
C ASP A 284 -6.78 10.86 16.22
N HIS A 285 -6.98 10.19 15.08
CA HIS A 285 -6.32 8.91 14.78
C HIS A 285 -5.16 9.02 13.77
N ALA A 286 -4.89 10.21 13.23
CA ALA A 286 -3.77 10.47 12.34
C ALA A 286 -2.45 10.64 13.13
N PRO A 287 -1.29 10.19 12.61
CA PRO A 287 -0.02 10.40 13.31
C PRO A 287 0.28 11.90 13.51
N PRO A 288 0.80 12.30 14.68
CA PRO A 288 0.98 13.72 15.07
C PRO A 288 1.92 14.50 14.14
N GLU A 289 2.75 13.80 13.38
CA GLU A 289 3.74 14.35 12.45
C GLU A 289 3.13 14.80 11.10
N LYS A 290 1.80 14.69 10.94
CA LYS A 290 1.09 14.94 9.67
C LYS A 290 -0.13 15.86 9.78
N VAL A 291 -0.36 16.52 10.91
CA VAL A 291 -1.40 17.55 11.05
C VAL A 291 -0.81 18.93 10.73
N PHE A 292 -0.97 19.41 9.49
CA PHE A 292 -0.74 20.84 9.19
C PHE A 292 -2.04 21.62 9.40
N VAL A 293 -1.98 22.61 10.30
CA VAL A 293 -3.05 23.57 10.60
C VAL A 293 -2.98 24.71 9.56
N ILE A 294 -4.11 25.07 8.93
CA ILE A 294 -4.23 26.34 8.20
C ILE A 294 -4.73 27.43 9.17
N ASP A 295 -4.02 28.56 9.22
CA ASP A 295 -4.40 29.76 9.98
C ASP A 295 -5.74 30.33 9.49
N PRO A 296 -6.78 30.39 10.34
CA PRO A 296 -8.12 30.91 10.01
C PRO A 296 -8.13 32.31 9.40
N LYS A 297 -7.08 33.12 9.65
CA LYS A 297 -7.02 34.51 9.17
C LYS A 297 -6.73 34.65 7.68
N SER A 298 -6.28 33.58 7.03
CA SER A 298 -5.98 33.60 5.59
C SER A 298 -7.20 33.42 4.68
N LEU A 299 -8.41 33.26 5.24
CA LEU A 299 -9.64 32.94 4.50
C LEU A 299 -10.76 34.00 4.57
N ILE A 300 -10.50 35.20 5.10
CA ILE A 300 -11.49 36.29 5.07
C ILE A 300 -11.15 37.28 3.95
N GLN A 301 -11.76 37.08 2.78
CA GLN A 301 -12.23 38.20 1.96
C GLN A 301 -13.71 37.98 1.65
N PRO A 302 -14.60 38.92 2.00
CA PRO A 302 -16.02 38.75 1.76
C PRO A 302 -16.35 38.96 0.27
N ARG A 303 -17.17 38.05 -0.28
CA ARG A 303 -17.82 38.22 -1.58
C ARG A 303 -19.17 38.92 -1.37
N ASN A 304 -19.24 40.15 -1.90
CA ASN A 304 -20.36 40.96 -2.42
C ASN A 304 -21.82 40.65 -2.05
N GLU A 305 -22.57 41.75 -1.84
CA GLU A 305 -23.85 42.13 -2.49
C GLU A 305 -24.17 43.56 -1.95
N GLU A 306 -24.59 44.59 -2.69
CA GLU A 306 -25.68 44.71 -3.65
C GLU A 306 -25.42 45.90 -4.63
N ALA A 307 -25.94 45.81 -5.85
CA ALA A 307 -26.26 46.95 -6.71
C ALA A 307 -27.80 47.18 -6.61
N PRO A 308 -28.41 48.37 -6.89
CA PRO A 308 -28.01 49.25 -8.00
C PRO A 308 -28.36 50.77 -7.88
N LEU A 309 -28.08 51.49 -8.98
CA LEU A 309 -28.71 52.74 -9.48
C LEU A 309 -28.28 54.14 -8.94
N PHE A 310 -27.77 54.92 -9.91
CA PHE A 310 -27.85 56.39 -10.12
C PHE A 310 -27.11 57.40 -9.22
N ALA A 311 -26.30 58.19 -9.94
CA ALA A 311 -26.09 59.65 -9.85
C ALA A 311 -25.27 60.25 -8.68
N GLY A 312 -24.15 60.90 -9.05
CA GLY A 312 -23.88 62.27 -8.58
C GLY A 312 -22.55 62.53 -7.87
N ARG A 313 -21.66 63.22 -8.61
CA ARG A 313 -20.69 64.27 -8.18
C ARG A 313 -19.58 63.98 -7.15
N VAL A 314 -18.36 64.11 -7.67
CA VAL A 314 -17.23 64.98 -7.24
C VAL A 314 -17.10 65.31 -5.73
N GLY A 315 -15.95 64.94 -5.15
CA GLY A 315 -15.45 65.46 -3.88
C GLY A 315 -13.98 65.13 -3.65
N THR A 316 -13.14 66.17 -3.67
CA THR A 316 -11.67 66.21 -3.57
C THR A 316 -11.10 66.15 -2.15
N LEU A 317 -9.77 65.94 -2.09
CA LEU A 317 -8.76 66.37 -1.09
C LEU A 317 -8.38 65.42 0.07
N GLY A 318 -7.06 65.21 0.22
CA GLY A 318 -6.46 64.91 1.53
C GLY A 318 -5.14 64.12 1.57
N GLN A 319 -4.05 64.72 1.09
CA GLN A 319 -2.65 64.63 1.56
C GLN A 319 -2.03 63.32 2.12
N VAL A 320 -1.00 62.88 1.38
CA VAL A 320 0.29 62.16 1.65
C VAL A 320 1.12 62.87 2.77
N PRO A 321 2.24 62.37 3.39
CA PRO A 321 3.12 61.19 3.12
C PRO A 321 3.56 60.35 4.35
N GLY A 322 4.31 59.26 4.09
CA GLY A 322 5.35 58.83 5.04
C GLY A 322 5.98 57.45 4.82
N ASN A 323 7.12 57.44 4.11
CA ASN A 323 8.23 56.47 4.17
C ASN A 323 8.22 55.19 3.31
N ALA A 324 9.10 55.28 2.31
CA ALA A 324 9.76 54.26 1.50
C ALA A 324 10.49 53.19 2.37
N ILE A 325 10.96 52.03 1.89
CA ILE A 325 11.97 51.83 0.82
C ILE A 325 11.97 50.36 0.33
N ARG A 326 11.97 50.23 -1.00
CA ARG A 326 12.60 49.25 -1.93
C ARG A 326 13.08 47.87 -1.44
N CYS A 327 12.74 46.85 -2.25
CA CYS A 327 13.73 45.87 -2.73
C CYS A 327 13.60 45.68 -4.24
N ALA A 328 14.75 45.72 -4.91
CA ALA A 328 14.91 45.75 -6.35
C ALA A 328 15.10 44.34 -6.94
N ALA A 329 14.82 44.25 -8.24
CA ALA A 329 14.98 43.09 -9.09
C ALA A 329 16.45 42.64 -9.27
N GLY A 330 16.63 41.33 -9.46
CA GLY A 330 17.84 40.72 -10.03
C GLY A 330 17.43 39.51 -10.86
N ARG A 331 17.78 39.52 -12.16
CA ARG A 331 17.55 38.49 -13.18
C ARG A 331 18.73 37.47 -13.22
N PRO A 332 18.67 36.38 -14.04
CA PRO A 332 19.14 35.02 -13.71
C PRO A 332 20.49 34.68 -14.37
N PRO A 333 20.89 33.39 -14.36
CA PRO A 333 21.66 32.83 -15.47
C PRO A 333 21.02 31.61 -16.15
N GLU A 334 21.39 31.50 -17.42
CA GLU A 334 21.04 30.52 -18.46
C GLU A 334 21.86 29.21 -18.37
N ASP A 335 21.55 28.31 -19.31
CA ASP A 335 22.30 27.13 -19.78
C ASP A 335 22.24 25.84 -18.96
N TYR A 336 21.52 24.83 -19.49
CA TYR A 336 22.13 23.72 -20.25
C TYR A 336 21.04 22.86 -20.91
N ALA A 337 21.11 22.71 -22.23
CA ALA A 337 20.32 21.78 -23.01
C ALA A 337 21.20 20.67 -23.64
N LEU A 338 20.82 19.41 -23.34
CA LEU A 338 20.83 18.20 -24.22
C LEU A 338 22.21 17.55 -24.59
N PRO A 339 22.26 16.26 -25.04
CA PRO A 339 21.16 15.45 -25.61
C PRO A 339 21.03 13.96 -25.20
N CYS A 340 19.85 13.42 -25.51
CA CYS A 340 19.55 11.99 -25.67
C CYS A 340 20.37 11.35 -26.81
N ARG A 341 20.78 10.08 -26.65
CA ARG A 341 20.81 9.07 -27.74
C ARG A 341 21.05 7.64 -27.20
N LEU A 342 20.21 6.74 -27.73
CA LEU A 342 20.21 5.27 -27.80
C LEU A 342 19.92 4.46 -26.53
#